data_AF-A0A0A2LEU1-F1
#
_entry.id   AF-A0A0A2LEU1-F1
#
_cell.length_a   1.000
_cell.length_b   1.000
_cell.length_c   1.000
_cell.angle_alpha   90.00
_cell.angle_beta   90.00
_cell.angle_gamma   90.00
#
_symmetry.space_group_name_H-M   'P 1'
#
loop_
_entity.id
_entity.type
_entity.pdbx_description
1 polymer ?
#
loop_
_entity_poly.entity_id
_entity_poly.type
_entity_poly.pdbx_seq_one_letter_code
_entity_poly.pdbx_strand_id
1 'polypeptide(L)'
;MPINTLTSVLRIPFSHPIILQNRLTLALSAAALLVSTLILPAAYRDYKIFKSYGPGGPPHNALGWIVVRALFQPLGREMFSTDEYVERVAAAEGHGKGDDGFLFLSEEQLGSRRGEERPVIGPHVAPQRQMTQLPDEAVMEKFRSVFNAFGHRNHHLVKFQRSNLERHADGLFVADHIPVFGIAKTMQREVAHVHSGTDHSVHVVLAPADCIKVIKAGWGQRHAFSGTSAMSTLSLGMRPDIPAEYLMIYAPRTEAEIETVMKIVSAGVEFMTGREDVR
;
A
#
# COMPACT_ATOMS: atom_id res chain seq x y z
N MET A 1 -41.63 83.40 23.34
CA MET A 1 -42.25 82.08 23.07
C MET A 1 -41.86 81.69 21.65
N PRO A 2 -41.49 80.44 21.29
CA PRO A 2 -41.95 79.16 21.85
C PRO A 2 -40.81 78.15 22.21
N ILE A 3 -41.00 77.31 23.23
CA ILE A 3 -41.34 75.86 23.23
C ILE A 3 -40.12 74.93 23.25
N ASN A 4 -39.89 74.38 24.44
CA ASN A 4 -39.08 73.19 24.71
C ASN A 4 -39.68 71.97 23.99
N THR A 5 -38.83 71.08 23.49
CA THR A 5 -39.20 69.68 23.24
C THR A 5 -38.07 68.78 23.71
N LEU A 6 -38.25 68.18 24.89
CA LEU A 6 -37.45 67.09 25.41
C LEU A 6 -37.83 65.80 24.66
N THR A 7 -36.89 65.27 23.87
CA THR A 7 -37.01 63.91 23.33
C THR A 7 -36.09 62.98 24.13
N SER A 8 -36.72 62.14 24.95
CA SER A 8 -36.08 61.01 25.63
C SER A 8 -35.74 59.96 24.58
N VAL A 9 -34.44 59.71 24.35
CA VAL A 9 -33.96 58.67 23.44
C VAL A 9 -33.67 57.41 24.26
N LEU A 10 -34.50 56.39 24.08
CA LEU A 10 -34.22 55.01 24.49
C LEU A 10 -32.88 54.56 23.89
N ARG A 11 -31.84 54.40 24.73
CA ARG A 11 -30.59 53.77 24.32
C ARG A 11 -30.81 52.25 24.21
N ILE A 12 -30.97 51.77 22.99
CA ILE A 12 -30.75 50.37 22.66
C ILE A 12 -29.23 50.12 22.83
N PRO A 13 -28.78 49.13 23.62
CA PRO A 13 -27.35 48.85 23.74
C PRO A 13 -26.85 48.29 22.42
N PHE A 14 -26.17 49.14 21.63
CA PHE A 14 -25.35 48.69 20.52
C PHE A 14 -24.27 47.77 21.09
N SER A 15 -24.32 46.49 20.74
CA SER A 15 -23.22 45.57 21.02
C SER A 15 -21.98 46.10 20.28
N HIS A 16 -20.98 46.56 21.04
CA HIS A 16 -19.86 47.32 20.49
C HIS A 16 -19.00 46.48 19.51
N PRO A 17 -18.68 46.99 18.30
CA PRO A 17 -17.85 46.30 17.29
C PRO A 17 -16.44 45.91 17.80
N ILE A 18 -15.95 46.59 18.85
CA ILE A 18 -14.67 46.32 19.53
C ILE A 18 -14.65 44.92 20.17
N ILE A 19 -15.78 44.44 20.71
CA ILE A 19 -15.85 43.11 21.36
C ILE A 19 -15.74 42.00 20.31
N LEU A 20 -16.33 42.20 19.13
CA LEU A 20 -16.27 41.24 18.02
C LEU A 20 -14.86 41.14 17.44
N GLN A 21 -14.16 42.27 17.27
CA GLN A 21 -12.76 42.31 16.83
C GLN A 21 -11.82 41.60 17.80
N ASN A 22 -11.97 41.81 19.11
CA ASN A 22 -11.14 41.13 20.12
C ASN A 22 -11.35 39.61 20.13
N ARG A 23 -12.58 39.14 19.95
CA ARG A 23 -12.89 37.70 19.84
C ARG A 23 -12.29 37.09 18.56
N LEU A 24 -12.34 37.80 17.44
CA LEU A 24 -11.74 37.36 16.18
C LEU A 24 -10.21 37.27 16.29
N THR A 25 -9.56 38.29 16.85
CA THR A 25 -8.10 38.31 17.06
C THR A 25 -7.65 37.20 18.00
N LEU A 26 -8.39 36.95 19.08
CA LEU A 26 -8.11 35.85 20.01
C LEU A 26 -8.26 34.49 19.32
N ALA A 27 -9.33 34.30 18.54
CA ALA A 27 -9.56 33.07 17.78
C ALA A 27 -8.45 32.82 16.74
N LEU A 28 -8.05 33.84 15.98
CA LEU A 28 -6.95 33.75 15.01
C LEU A 28 -5.60 33.45 15.69
N SER A 29 -5.34 34.06 16.84
CA SER A 29 -4.12 33.81 17.62
C SER A 29 -4.08 32.39 18.19
N ALA A 30 -5.20 31.91 18.73
CA ALA A 30 -5.32 30.53 19.20
C ALA A 30 -5.18 29.53 18.04
N ALA A 31 -5.79 29.80 16.89
CA ALA A 31 -5.63 29.00 15.68
C ALA A 31 -4.17 28.97 15.20
N ALA A 32 -3.50 30.13 15.15
CA ALA A 32 -2.09 30.23 14.79
C ALA A 32 -1.19 29.45 15.77
N LEU A 33 -1.49 29.49 17.07
CA LEU A 33 -0.78 28.72 18.09
C LEU A 33 -1.00 27.21 17.88
N LEU A 34 -2.24 26.75 17.68
CA LEU A 34 -2.54 25.34 17.40
C LEU A 34 -1.85 24.85 16.11
N VAL A 35 -1.91 25.64 15.04
CA VAL A 35 -1.26 25.34 13.77
C VAL A 35 0.26 25.23 13.96
N SER A 36 0.88 26.21 14.63
CA SER A 36 2.33 26.25 14.81
C SER A 36 2.88 25.20 15.78
N THR A 37 2.14 24.87 16.84
CA THR A 37 2.63 23.98 17.90
C THR A 37 2.25 22.51 17.70
N LEU A 38 1.12 22.22 17.05
CA LEU A 38 0.64 20.84 16.89
C LEU A 38 0.63 20.40 15.43
N ILE A 39 0.00 21.18 14.54
CA ILE A 39 -0.24 20.76 13.15
C ILE A 39 1.06 20.77 12.35
N LEU A 40 1.84 21.85 12.37
CA LEU A 40 3.08 21.97 11.60
C LEU A 40 4.12 20.92 12.01
N PRO A 41 4.40 20.68 13.31
CA PRO A 41 5.34 19.63 13.70
C PRO A 41 4.85 18.23 13.32
N ALA A 42 3.56 17.93 13.48
CA ALA A 42 2.99 16.65 13.08
C ALA A 42 3.05 16.44 11.56
N ALA A 43 2.66 17.44 10.77
CA ALA A 43 2.75 17.45 9.32
C ALA A 43 4.20 17.29 8.85
N TYR A 44 5.15 17.98 9.49
CA TYR A 44 6.56 17.84 9.17
C TYR A 44 7.09 16.44 9.47
N ARG A 45 6.72 15.84 10.62
CA ARG A 45 7.09 14.45 10.94
C ARG A 45 6.50 13.45 9.93
N ASP A 46 5.22 13.62 9.58
CA ASP A 46 4.54 12.80 8.57
C ASP A 46 5.20 12.93 7.19
N TYR A 47 5.54 14.16 6.79
CA TYR A 47 6.29 14.42 5.57
C TYR A 47 7.70 13.79 5.60
N LYS A 48 8.40 13.83 6.74
CA LYS A 48 9.71 13.15 6.86
C LYS A 48 9.56 11.63 6.69
N ILE A 49 8.50 11.04 7.24
CA ILE A 49 8.20 9.61 7.05
C ILE A 49 7.92 9.33 5.57
N PHE A 50 7.12 10.15 4.90
CA PHE A 50 6.90 10.04 3.46
C PHE A 50 8.22 10.13 2.67
N LYS A 51 9.10 11.05 3.05
CA LYS A 51 10.41 11.21 2.41
C LYS A 51 11.35 10.03 2.68
N SER A 52 11.27 9.38 3.84
CA SER A 52 12.14 8.23 4.14
C SER A 52 11.87 7.00 3.28
N TYR A 53 10.71 6.94 2.61
CA TYR A 53 10.36 5.83 1.72
C TYR A 53 11.21 5.73 0.44
N GLY A 54 11.91 6.81 0.10
CA GLY A 54 12.54 6.94 -1.22
C GLY A 54 11.50 7.16 -2.35
N PRO A 55 11.95 7.16 -3.62
CA PRO A 55 11.07 7.27 -4.77
C PRO A 55 10.15 6.05 -4.90
N GLY A 56 9.02 6.23 -5.58
CA GLY A 56 7.98 5.22 -5.82
C GLY A 56 6.96 5.74 -6.83
N GLY A 57 5.74 5.21 -6.81
CA GLY A 57 4.67 5.65 -7.71
C GLY A 57 4.36 7.16 -7.68
N PRO A 58 4.09 7.76 -6.49
CA PRO A 58 3.89 9.21 -6.34
C PRO A 58 5.19 10.03 -6.40
N PRO A 59 5.12 11.32 -6.77
CA PRO A 59 6.30 12.21 -6.73
C PRO A 59 6.95 12.28 -5.35
N HIS A 60 8.27 12.12 -5.28
CA HIS A 60 9.02 12.11 -4.00
C HIS A 60 9.33 13.52 -3.48
N ASN A 61 8.31 14.35 -3.27
CA ASN A 61 8.42 15.72 -2.78
C ASN A 61 7.19 16.14 -1.97
N ALA A 62 7.16 17.39 -1.48
CA ALA A 62 6.06 17.90 -0.65
C ALA A 62 4.70 17.88 -1.38
N LEU A 63 4.68 18.15 -2.70
CA LEU A 63 3.46 18.07 -3.48
C LEU A 63 2.93 16.63 -3.54
N GLY A 64 3.80 15.66 -3.78
CA GLY A 64 3.41 14.24 -3.75
C GLY A 64 2.88 13.80 -2.40
N TRP A 65 3.50 14.24 -1.29
CA TRP A 65 2.99 13.99 0.06
C TRP A 65 1.58 14.56 0.26
N ILE A 66 1.33 15.81 -0.14
CA ILE A 66 0.00 16.44 -0.05
C ILE A 66 -1.02 15.66 -0.87
N VAL A 67 -0.69 15.32 -2.12
CA VAL A 67 -1.56 14.53 -3.00
C VAL A 67 -1.88 13.18 -2.38
N VAL A 68 -0.89 12.50 -1.82
CA VAL A 68 -1.09 11.21 -1.16
C VAL A 68 -2.02 11.36 0.04
N ARG A 69 -1.76 12.33 0.92
CA ARG A 69 -2.58 12.53 2.13
C ARG A 69 -3.99 13.00 1.83
N ALA A 70 -4.17 13.94 0.91
CA ALA A 70 -5.46 14.58 0.65
C ALA A 70 -6.32 13.81 -0.36
N LEU A 71 -5.71 13.17 -1.37
CA LEU A 71 -6.45 12.55 -2.48
C LEU A 71 -6.37 11.02 -2.47
N PHE A 72 -5.21 10.44 -2.14
CA PHE A 72 -5.03 8.98 -2.25
C PHE A 72 -5.48 8.27 -0.98
N GLN A 73 -5.11 8.79 0.19
CA GLN A 73 -5.38 8.18 1.49
C GLN A 73 -6.87 7.85 1.73
N PRO A 74 -7.84 8.72 1.36
CA PRO A 74 -9.26 8.43 1.57
C PRO A 74 -9.79 7.25 0.74
N LEU A 75 -9.07 6.82 -0.29
CA LEU A 75 -9.45 5.71 -1.17
C LEU A 75 -8.79 4.38 -0.76
N GLY A 76 -7.97 4.39 0.29
CA GLY A 76 -7.35 3.19 0.84
C GLY A 76 -8.32 2.41 1.72
N ARG A 77 -8.15 1.08 1.76
CA ARG A 77 -8.87 0.18 2.67
C ARG A 77 -7.94 -0.45 3.71
N GLU A 78 -8.53 -1.12 4.69
CA GLU A 78 -7.78 -1.98 5.60
C GLU A 78 -7.08 -3.12 4.85
N MET A 79 -5.98 -3.63 5.39
CA MET A 79 -5.05 -4.49 4.64
C MET A 79 -4.99 -5.94 5.14
N PHE A 80 -5.83 -6.34 6.09
CA PHE A 80 -5.68 -7.61 6.82
C PHE A 80 -6.88 -8.56 6.72
N SER A 81 -8.10 -8.09 6.41
CA SER A 81 -9.22 -9.01 6.27
C SER A 81 -8.97 -10.02 5.16
N THR A 82 -9.41 -11.26 5.37
CA THR A 82 -9.42 -12.32 4.38
C THR A 82 -10.81 -12.62 3.82
N ASP A 83 -11.84 -11.89 4.27
CA ASP A 83 -13.24 -12.25 4.00
C ASP A 83 -13.56 -12.23 2.51
N GLU A 84 -13.05 -11.23 1.78
CA GLU A 84 -13.24 -11.14 0.32
C GLU A 84 -12.68 -12.37 -0.42
N TYR A 85 -11.62 -13.00 0.10
CA TYR A 85 -11.04 -14.18 -0.53
C TYR A 85 -11.83 -15.42 -0.18
N VAL A 86 -12.40 -15.51 1.02
CA VAL A 86 -13.31 -16.60 1.40
C VAL A 86 -14.52 -16.62 0.48
N GLU A 87 -15.11 -15.44 0.22
CA GLU A 87 -16.23 -15.30 -0.72
C GLU A 87 -15.83 -15.68 -2.15
N ARG A 88 -14.67 -15.23 -2.64
CA ARG A 88 -14.15 -15.56 -3.98
C ARG A 88 -13.90 -17.06 -4.15
N VAL A 89 -13.27 -17.69 -3.16
CA VAL A 89 -13.03 -19.15 -3.17
C VAL A 89 -14.37 -19.89 -3.22
N ALA A 90 -15.35 -19.51 -2.38
CA ALA A 90 -16.69 -20.11 -2.39
C ALA A 90 -17.43 -19.92 -3.73
N ALA A 91 -17.16 -18.82 -4.43
CA ALA A 91 -17.71 -18.53 -5.75
C ALA A 91 -16.93 -19.18 -6.91
N ALA A 92 -15.85 -19.93 -6.63
CA ALA A 92 -14.89 -20.43 -7.61
C ALA A 92 -14.31 -19.32 -8.52
N GLU A 93 -14.17 -18.12 -7.98
CA GLU A 93 -13.58 -16.96 -8.65
C GLU A 93 -12.06 -16.94 -8.44
N GLY A 94 -11.30 -17.05 -9.53
CA GLY A 94 -9.84 -17.05 -9.53
C GLY A 94 -9.28 -18.21 -10.36
N HIS A 95 -8.16 -17.99 -11.06
CA HIS A 95 -7.47 -19.02 -11.87
C HIS A 95 -6.72 -20.06 -11.00
N GLY A 96 -7.39 -20.64 -10.01
CA GLY A 96 -6.84 -21.58 -9.03
C GLY A 96 -7.19 -23.04 -9.28
N LYS A 97 -6.41 -23.94 -8.65
CA LYS A 97 -6.64 -25.39 -8.59
C LYS A 97 -7.71 -25.70 -7.53
N GLY A 98 -8.94 -25.22 -7.75
CA GLY A 98 -10.01 -25.30 -6.74
C GLY A 98 -9.65 -24.57 -5.44
N ASP A 99 -10.17 -25.06 -4.32
CA ASP A 99 -10.10 -24.41 -3.01
C ASP A 99 -8.67 -24.33 -2.40
N ASP A 100 -7.69 -25.06 -2.97
CA ASP A 100 -6.37 -25.28 -2.36
C ASP A 100 -5.27 -24.33 -2.85
N GLY A 101 -5.46 -23.55 -3.93
CA GLY A 101 -4.43 -22.63 -4.45
C GLY A 101 -3.16 -23.31 -4.98
N PHE A 102 -2.04 -22.59 -5.01
CA PHE A 102 -0.72 -23.05 -5.50
C PHE A 102 0.35 -23.07 -4.38
N LEU A 103 0.12 -22.35 -3.28
CA LEU A 103 1.11 -22.22 -2.21
C LEU A 103 1.08 -23.43 -1.26
N PHE A 104 2.19 -24.15 -1.20
CA PHE A 104 2.46 -25.21 -0.22
C PHE A 104 3.60 -24.82 0.70
N LEU A 105 3.29 -24.62 1.98
CA LEU A 105 4.24 -24.33 3.05
C LEU A 105 4.18 -25.45 4.09
N SER A 106 5.31 -25.79 4.71
CA SER A 106 5.31 -26.71 5.85
C SER A 106 4.65 -26.06 7.09
N GLU A 107 4.24 -26.87 8.06
CA GLU A 107 3.72 -26.36 9.34
C GLU A 107 4.71 -25.42 10.04
N GLU A 108 6.01 -25.71 9.94
CA GLU A 108 7.07 -24.84 10.45
C GLU A 108 7.06 -23.47 9.76
N GLN A 109 6.97 -23.44 8.42
CA GLN A 109 6.92 -22.20 7.64
C GLN A 109 5.62 -21.41 7.89
N LEU A 110 4.49 -22.10 8.09
CA LEU A 110 3.21 -21.48 8.45
C LEU A 110 3.20 -20.94 9.89
N GLY A 111 4.02 -21.53 10.77
CA GLY A 111 4.13 -21.18 12.18
C GLY A 111 5.20 -20.12 12.48
N SER A 112 6.22 -19.96 11.63
CA SER A 112 7.42 -19.20 11.96
C SER A 112 7.21 -17.71 12.24
N ARG A 113 6.11 -17.13 11.75
CA ARG A 113 5.70 -15.74 12.04
C ARG A 113 4.36 -15.66 12.77
N ARG A 114 3.73 -16.81 13.07
CA ARG A 114 2.40 -16.85 13.66
C ARG A 114 2.48 -16.39 15.12
N GLY A 115 1.74 -15.33 15.44
CA GLY A 115 1.70 -14.75 16.78
C GLY A 115 2.83 -13.75 17.07
N GLU A 116 3.76 -13.54 16.13
CA GLU A 116 4.69 -12.41 16.19
C GLU A 116 3.98 -11.09 15.87
N GLU A 117 4.50 -9.99 16.40
CA GLU A 117 4.08 -8.67 15.95
C GLU A 117 4.44 -8.49 14.47
N ARG A 118 3.50 -8.00 13.67
CA ARG A 118 3.73 -7.76 12.24
C ARG A 118 4.67 -6.57 12.04
N PRO A 119 5.44 -6.54 10.94
CA PRO A 119 6.16 -5.35 10.53
C PRO A 119 5.23 -4.16 10.38
N VAL A 120 5.69 -2.99 10.84
CA VAL A 120 4.95 -1.74 10.70
C VAL A 120 5.08 -1.29 9.25
N ILE A 121 3.93 -1.10 8.60
CA ILE A 121 3.86 -0.47 7.28
C ILE A 121 3.64 1.03 7.45
N GLY A 122 4.29 1.82 6.60
CA GLY A 122 4.17 3.27 6.59
C GLY A 122 2.70 3.74 6.51
N PRO A 123 2.34 4.86 7.18
CA PRO A 123 0.94 5.31 7.28
C PRO A 123 0.36 5.90 5.98
N HIS A 124 1.11 5.90 4.88
CA HIS A 124 0.68 6.42 3.59
C HIS A 124 0.30 5.25 2.67
N VAL A 125 -0.81 5.37 1.95
CA VAL A 125 -1.28 4.30 1.03
C VAL A 125 -0.34 4.06 -0.15
N ALA A 126 0.47 5.05 -0.53
CA ALA A 126 1.46 4.94 -1.60
C ALA A 126 2.60 5.98 -1.40
N PRO A 127 3.87 5.62 -1.68
CA PRO A 127 4.34 4.25 -1.86
C PRO A 127 4.18 3.44 -0.55
N GLN A 128 3.80 2.18 -0.67
CA GLN A 128 3.73 1.30 0.50
C GLN A 128 5.16 0.87 0.86
N ARG A 129 5.54 1.03 2.13
CA ARG A 129 6.88 0.65 2.62
C ARG A 129 6.81 -0.01 3.99
N GLN A 130 7.63 -1.04 4.18
CA GLN A 130 7.86 -1.64 5.47
C GLN A 130 8.90 -0.81 6.24
N MET A 131 8.62 -0.53 7.52
CA MET A 131 9.39 0.39 8.35
C MET A 131 10.16 -0.29 9.47
N THR A 132 9.75 -1.49 9.86
CA THR A 132 10.38 -2.28 10.93
C THR A 132 10.66 -3.69 10.46
N GLN A 133 11.46 -4.44 11.24
CA GLN A 133 11.89 -5.79 10.89
C GLN A 133 12.58 -5.85 9.51
N LEU A 134 13.34 -4.81 9.20
CA LEU A 134 14.11 -4.74 7.96
C LEU A 134 15.25 -5.77 8.02
N PRO A 135 15.55 -6.47 6.92
CA PRO A 135 16.70 -7.37 6.90
C PRO A 135 18.02 -6.62 7.08
N ASP A 136 19.08 -7.34 7.40
CA ASP A 136 20.42 -6.81 7.24
C ASP A 136 20.86 -6.85 5.76
N GLU A 137 21.95 -6.16 5.46
CA GLU A 137 22.45 -6.02 4.08
C GLU A 137 22.81 -7.37 3.44
N ALA A 138 23.30 -8.34 4.22
CA ALA A 138 23.68 -9.65 3.73
C ALA A 138 22.44 -10.48 3.31
N VAL A 139 21.39 -10.47 4.13
CA VAL A 139 20.10 -11.12 3.81
C VAL A 139 19.44 -10.42 2.62
N MET A 140 19.49 -9.08 2.55
CA MET A 140 18.99 -8.32 1.41
C MET A 140 19.68 -8.70 0.09
N GLU A 141 21.01 -8.73 0.07
CA GLU A 141 21.79 -9.07 -1.12
C GLU A 141 21.52 -10.52 -1.55
N LYS A 142 21.52 -11.45 -0.59
CA LYS A 142 21.18 -12.85 -0.86
C LYS A 142 19.77 -12.99 -1.41
N PHE A 143 18.78 -12.31 -0.83
CA PHE A 143 17.41 -12.36 -1.29
C PHE A 143 17.28 -11.87 -2.74
N ARG A 144 17.89 -10.73 -3.07
CA ARG A 144 17.91 -10.21 -4.44
C ARG A 144 18.58 -11.17 -5.42
N SER A 145 19.70 -11.77 -5.01
CA SER A 145 20.41 -12.76 -5.82
C SER A 145 19.54 -13.98 -6.12
N VAL A 146 18.85 -14.52 -5.10
CA VAL A 146 17.94 -15.66 -5.24
C VAL A 146 16.74 -15.30 -6.13
N PHE A 147 16.12 -14.12 -5.93
CA PHE A 147 15.01 -13.66 -6.76
C PHE A 147 15.40 -13.51 -8.23
N ASN A 148 16.58 -12.93 -8.49
CA ASN A 148 17.12 -12.80 -9.84
C ASN A 148 17.39 -14.18 -10.46
N ALA A 149 18.06 -15.07 -9.73
CA ALA A 149 18.37 -16.42 -10.21
C ALA A 149 17.08 -17.22 -10.53
N PHE A 150 16.04 -17.07 -9.70
CA PHE A 150 14.72 -17.67 -9.93
C PHE A 150 14.09 -17.19 -11.24
N GLY A 151 14.09 -15.88 -11.52
CA GLY A 151 13.57 -15.34 -12.78
C GLY A 151 14.34 -15.84 -14.00
N HIS A 152 15.68 -15.90 -13.95
CA HIS A 152 16.49 -16.42 -15.05
C HIS A 152 16.28 -17.92 -15.29
N ARG A 153 16.14 -18.71 -14.22
CA ARG A 153 15.84 -20.14 -14.30
C ARG A 153 14.48 -20.41 -14.94
N ASN A 154 13.51 -19.55 -14.66
CA ASN A 154 12.15 -19.63 -15.16
C ASN A 154 11.88 -18.72 -16.36
N HIS A 155 12.90 -18.38 -17.17
CA HIS A 155 12.77 -17.48 -18.33
C HIS A 155 11.75 -17.94 -19.40
N HIS A 156 11.41 -19.23 -19.39
CA HIS A 156 10.37 -19.81 -20.24
C HIS A 156 8.95 -19.47 -19.76
N LEU A 157 8.77 -19.02 -18.51
CA LEU A 157 7.50 -18.61 -17.90
C LEU A 157 7.45 -17.11 -17.62
N VAL A 158 8.57 -16.51 -17.24
CA VAL A 158 8.66 -15.12 -16.82
C VAL A 158 9.80 -14.37 -17.51
N LYS A 159 9.72 -13.05 -17.52
CA LYS A 159 10.78 -12.13 -17.94
C LYS A 159 10.95 -11.02 -16.91
N PHE A 160 12.11 -10.37 -16.91
CA PHE A 160 12.31 -9.13 -16.16
C PHE A 160 11.86 -7.93 -16.97
N GLN A 161 11.14 -7.02 -16.33
CA GLN A 161 10.76 -5.72 -16.88
C GLN A 161 10.58 -4.73 -15.73
N ARG A 162 10.67 -3.43 -16.02
CA ARG A 162 10.39 -2.38 -15.05
C ARG A 162 8.97 -2.52 -14.49
N SER A 163 8.82 -2.52 -13.16
CA SER A 163 7.50 -2.61 -12.51
C SER A 163 6.55 -1.49 -12.96
N ASN A 164 5.29 -1.83 -13.21
CA ASN A 164 4.25 -0.89 -13.63
C ASN A 164 3.85 0.07 -12.50
N LEU A 165 3.77 -0.46 -11.27
CA LEU A 165 3.30 0.26 -10.09
C LEU A 165 4.44 0.91 -9.31
N GLU A 166 5.53 0.19 -9.08
CA GLU A 166 6.67 0.71 -8.31
C GLU A 166 7.53 1.65 -9.15
N ARG A 167 7.68 1.40 -10.46
CA ARG A 167 8.46 2.22 -11.43
C ARG A 167 9.94 2.39 -11.12
N HIS A 168 10.39 1.94 -9.95
CA HIS A 168 11.72 2.12 -9.42
C HIS A 168 12.50 0.81 -9.23
N ALA A 169 11.83 -0.33 -9.34
CA ALA A 169 12.40 -1.68 -9.32
C ALA A 169 11.98 -2.50 -10.56
N ASP A 170 12.77 -3.52 -10.87
CA ASP A 170 12.41 -4.51 -11.86
C ASP A 170 11.56 -5.61 -11.22
N GLY A 171 10.56 -6.07 -11.96
CA GLY A 171 9.65 -7.13 -11.57
C GLY A 171 9.74 -8.33 -12.50
N LEU A 172 9.15 -9.43 -12.05
CA LEU A 172 8.83 -10.59 -12.85
C LEU A 172 7.50 -10.38 -13.55
N PHE A 173 7.49 -10.60 -14.85
CA PHE A 173 6.32 -10.50 -15.71
C PHE A 173 6.12 -11.82 -16.43
N VAL A 174 4.88 -12.23 -16.67
CA VAL A 174 4.56 -13.39 -17.53
C VAL A 174 5.19 -13.19 -18.91
N ALA A 175 5.93 -14.20 -19.39
CA ALA A 175 6.64 -14.17 -20.66
C ALA A 175 5.71 -13.85 -21.84
N ASP A 176 6.21 -13.13 -22.84
CA ASP A 176 5.37 -12.54 -23.91
C ASP A 176 4.62 -13.58 -24.75
N HIS A 177 5.22 -14.76 -24.94
CA HIS A 177 4.64 -15.85 -25.72
C HIS A 177 3.52 -16.58 -24.98
N ILE A 178 3.35 -16.37 -23.67
CA ILE A 178 2.26 -16.92 -22.88
C ILE A 178 1.05 -15.97 -22.98
N PRO A 179 -0.12 -16.44 -23.45
CA PRO A 179 -1.32 -15.63 -23.46
C PRO A 179 -1.79 -15.34 -22.03
N VAL A 180 -2.22 -14.10 -21.76
CA VAL A 180 -2.72 -13.68 -20.45
C VAL A 180 -4.17 -13.25 -20.49
N PHE A 181 -4.91 -13.61 -19.45
CA PHE A 181 -6.33 -13.32 -19.27
C PHE A 181 -6.58 -12.84 -17.84
N GLY A 182 -7.81 -12.39 -17.56
CA GLY A 182 -8.23 -12.03 -16.20
C GLY A 182 -7.25 -11.10 -15.49
N ILE A 183 -6.86 -11.49 -14.27
CA ILE A 183 -5.95 -10.74 -13.40
C ILE A 183 -4.60 -10.49 -14.06
N ALA A 184 -4.03 -11.47 -14.77
CA ALA A 184 -2.76 -11.31 -15.45
C ALA A 184 -2.83 -10.23 -16.56
N LYS A 185 -3.98 -10.07 -17.21
CA LYS A 185 -4.21 -8.97 -18.14
C LYS A 185 -4.38 -7.62 -17.42
N THR A 186 -5.16 -7.59 -16.33
CA THR A 186 -5.36 -6.40 -15.47
C THR A 186 -4.03 -5.85 -14.97
N MET A 187 -3.14 -6.73 -14.50
CA MET A 187 -1.81 -6.38 -13.99
C MET A 187 -0.76 -6.17 -15.09
N GLN A 188 -1.18 -6.16 -16.36
CA GLN A 188 -0.28 -5.99 -17.51
C GLN A 188 0.92 -6.95 -17.44
N ARG A 189 0.63 -8.21 -17.11
CA ARG A 189 1.58 -9.34 -16.96
C ARG A 189 2.48 -9.29 -15.72
N GLU A 190 2.47 -8.23 -14.93
CA GLU A 190 3.33 -8.15 -13.73
C GLU A 190 2.86 -9.16 -12.67
N VAL A 191 3.77 -10.05 -12.26
CA VAL A 191 3.53 -11.09 -11.25
C VAL A 191 4.01 -10.63 -9.90
N ALA A 192 5.26 -10.18 -9.82
CA ALA A 192 5.88 -9.79 -8.57
C ALA A 192 7.01 -8.77 -8.80
N HIS A 193 7.30 -7.94 -7.80
CA HIS A 193 8.53 -7.18 -7.75
C HIS A 193 9.02 -7.03 -6.32
N VAL A 194 10.34 -6.92 -6.16
CA VAL A 194 10.98 -6.62 -4.89
C VAL A 194 11.17 -5.11 -4.81
N HIS A 195 10.76 -4.48 -3.72
CA HIS A 195 11.09 -3.08 -3.48
C HIS A 195 12.60 -2.87 -3.48
N SER A 196 13.05 -1.87 -4.24
CA SER A 196 14.42 -1.37 -4.17
C SER A 196 14.60 -0.44 -2.97
N GLY A 197 15.84 -0.28 -2.50
CA GLY A 197 16.14 0.67 -1.43
C GLY A 197 16.29 -0.06 -0.10
N THR A 198 15.46 0.26 0.88
CA THR A 198 15.73 -0.09 2.28
C THR A 198 14.84 -1.19 2.86
N ASP A 199 13.68 -1.50 2.27
CA ASP A 199 12.74 -2.44 2.91
C ASP A 199 12.78 -3.86 2.33
N HIS A 200 12.98 -4.03 1.02
CA HIS A 200 13.06 -5.33 0.34
C HIS A 200 11.84 -6.24 0.51
N SER A 201 10.69 -5.68 0.88
CA SER A 201 9.40 -6.37 0.80
C SER A 201 9.02 -6.63 -0.66
N VAL A 202 8.09 -7.55 -0.87
CA VAL A 202 7.70 -8.01 -2.21
C VAL A 202 6.25 -7.66 -2.46
N HIS A 203 5.95 -7.06 -3.59
CA HIS A 203 4.59 -7.11 -4.11
C HIS A 203 4.43 -8.33 -5.01
N VAL A 204 3.33 -9.07 -4.85
CA VAL A 204 3.04 -10.27 -5.62
C VAL A 204 1.53 -10.46 -5.78
N VAL A 205 1.12 -10.99 -6.93
CA VAL A 205 -0.25 -11.43 -7.21
C VAL A 205 -0.38 -12.92 -6.90
N LEU A 206 -1.36 -13.30 -6.08
CA LEU A 206 -1.55 -14.69 -5.63
C LEU A 206 -2.97 -15.19 -5.89
N ALA A 207 -3.17 -16.52 -5.91
CA ALA A 207 -4.52 -17.07 -5.89
C ALA A 207 -5.25 -16.65 -4.60
N PRO A 208 -6.59 -16.49 -4.60
CA PRO A 208 -7.35 -16.12 -3.40
C PRO A 208 -7.09 -17.03 -2.19
N ALA A 209 -7.03 -18.34 -2.39
CA ALA A 209 -6.70 -19.30 -1.32
C ALA A 209 -5.31 -19.06 -0.71
N ASP A 210 -4.32 -18.68 -1.54
CA ASP A 210 -2.97 -18.39 -1.08
C ASP A 210 -2.87 -17.03 -0.39
N CYS A 211 -3.69 -16.05 -0.79
CA CYS A 211 -3.84 -14.79 -0.06
C CYS A 211 -4.29 -15.04 1.39
N ILE A 212 -5.26 -15.94 1.59
CA ILE A 212 -5.73 -16.34 2.92
C ILE A 212 -4.58 -16.95 3.73
N LYS A 213 -3.85 -17.91 3.16
CA LYS A 213 -2.72 -18.58 3.83
C LYS A 213 -1.65 -17.58 4.25
N VAL A 214 -1.20 -16.73 3.32
CA VAL A 214 -0.15 -15.72 3.56
C VAL A 214 -0.57 -14.74 4.65
N ILE A 215 -1.78 -14.20 4.58
CA ILE A 215 -2.26 -13.22 5.56
C ILE A 215 -2.41 -13.91 6.90
N LYS A 216 -3.12 -15.04 7.02
CA LYS A 216 -3.32 -15.71 8.32
C LYS A 216 -2.01 -16.19 8.97
N ALA A 217 -1.02 -16.58 8.18
CA ALA A 217 0.29 -17.02 8.68
C ALA A 217 1.23 -15.86 9.07
N GLY A 218 0.84 -14.59 8.86
CA GLY A 218 1.68 -13.45 9.26
C GLY A 218 2.76 -13.06 8.26
N TRP A 219 2.70 -13.57 7.03
CA TRP A 219 3.72 -13.36 6.00
C TRP A 219 3.50 -12.10 5.16
N GLY A 220 2.29 -11.59 5.12
CA GLY A 220 1.99 -10.39 4.36
C GLY A 220 0.63 -9.79 4.69
N GLN A 221 0.30 -8.76 3.93
CA GLN A 221 -0.95 -8.00 3.98
C GLN A 221 -1.27 -7.47 2.59
N ARG A 222 -2.50 -7.01 2.35
CA ARG A 222 -2.87 -6.41 1.07
C ARG A 222 -2.19 -5.06 0.85
N HIS A 223 -2.09 -4.65 -0.41
CA HIS A 223 -1.87 -3.23 -0.70
C HIS A 223 -3.15 -2.44 -0.38
N ALA A 224 -3.01 -1.19 0.09
CA ALA A 224 -4.16 -0.38 0.53
C ALA A 224 -5.18 -0.09 -0.58
N PHE A 225 -4.76 -0.14 -1.85
CA PHE A 225 -5.60 0.00 -3.03
C PHE A 225 -6.01 -1.32 -3.69
N SER A 226 -5.55 -2.47 -3.20
CA SER A 226 -6.02 -3.75 -3.73
C SER A 226 -7.53 -3.83 -3.59
N GLY A 227 -8.24 -4.29 -4.61
CA GLY A 227 -9.70 -4.47 -4.58
C GLY A 227 -10.53 -3.19 -4.45
N THR A 228 -9.95 -2.00 -4.61
CA THR A 228 -10.68 -0.72 -4.61
C THR A 228 -10.75 -0.13 -6.01
N SER A 229 -11.69 0.80 -6.23
CA SER A 229 -11.75 1.59 -7.49
C SER A 229 -10.81 2.81 -7.48
N ALA A 230 -9.77 2.81 -6.64
CA ALA A 230 -8.92 3.98 -6.45
C ALA A 230 -8.13 4.33 -7.71
N MET A 231 -7.55 3.34 -8.40
CA MET A 231 -6.71 3.59 -9.56
C MET A 231 -7.53 4.09 -10.75
N SER A 232 -8.68 3.49 -11.00
CA SER A 232 -9.60 3.96 -12.05
C SER A 232 -10.13 5.36 -11.71
N THR A 233 -10.53 5.63 -10.47
CA THR A 233 -11.00 6.96 -10.04
C THR A 233 -9.92 8.04 -10.21
N LEU A 234 -8.71 7.80 -9.68
CA LEU A 234 -7.59 8.74 -9.72
C LEU A 234 -7.06 8.95 -11.15
N SER A 235 -7.22 7.98 -12.03
CA SER A 235 -6.80 8.04 -13.43
C SER A 235 -7.92 8.38 -14.41
N LEU A 236 -9.13 8.73 -13.93
CA LEU A 236 -10.31 8.97 -14.76
C LEU A 236 -10.59 7.82 -15.76
N GLY A 237 -10.43 6.58 -15.30
CA GLY A 237 -10.66 5.36 -16.07
C GLY A 237 -9.53 4.95 -17.02
N MET A 238 -8.41 5.69 -17.06
CA MET A 238 -7.28 5.36 -17.95
C MET A 238 -6.44 4.17 -17.47
N ARG A 239 -6.55 3.79 -16.19
CA ARG A 239 -5.84 2.66 -15.62
C ARG A 239 -6.80 1.68 -14.96
N PRO A 240 -6.54 0.37 -15.11
CA PRO A 240 -7.30 -0.64 -14.39
C PRO A 240 -7.06 -0.55 -12.89
N ASP A 241 -8.02 -1.05 -12.13
CA ASP A 241 -7.90 -1.19 -10.68
C ASP A 241 -6.95 -2.30 -10.26
N ILE A 242 -6.32 -2.13 -9.10
CA ILE A 242 -5.45 -3.16 -8.53
C ILE A 242 -6.36 -4.29 -8.04
N PRO A 243 -6.12 -5.54 -8.46
CA PRO A 243 -6.89 -6.70 -8.03
C PRO A 243 -6.76 -6.90 -6.52
N ALA A 244 -7.76 -7.54 -5.91
CA ALA A 244 -7.74 -7.85 -4.48
C ALA A 244 -6.53 -8.73 -4.12
N GLU A 245 -6.13 -9.60 -5.05
CA GLU A 245 -5.07 -10.60 -5.00
C GLU A 245 -3.65 -10.02 -4.96
N TYR A 246 -3.51 -8.70 -5.05
CA TYR A 246 -2.20 -8.03 -4.98
C TYR A 246 -1.81 -7.78 -3.52
N LEU A 247 -0.81 -8.53 -3.05
CA LEU A 247 -0.33 -8.46 -1.67
C LEU A 247 1.05 -7.83 -1.60
N MET A 248 1.38 -7.35 -0.39
CA MET A 248 2.72 -7.05 0.07
C MET A 248 3.16 -8.16 1.02
N ILE A 249 4.20 -8.89 0.64
CA ILE A 249 4.90 -9.87 1.47
C ILE A 249 6.01 -9.14 2.22
N TYR A 250 6.09 -9.40 3.51
CA TYR A 250 7.12 -8.78 4.35
C TYR A 250 8.51 -9.26 3.96
N ALA A 251 9.48 -8.38 4.13
CA ALA A 251 10.86 -8.68 3.83
C ALA A 251 11.37 -9.87 4.68
N PRO A 252 12.13 -10.81 4.08
CA PRO A 252 12.72 -11.92 4.82
C PRO A 252 13.85 -11.42 5.71
N ARG A 253 13.91 -11.89 6.95
CA ARG A 253 14.91 -11.51 7.97
C ARG A 253 16.06 -12.52 8.07
N THR A 254 15.86 -13.72 7.53
CA THR A 254 16.83 -14.82 7.56
C THR A 254 16.78 -15.62 6.25
N GLU A 255 17.74 -16.51 6.05
CA GLU A 255 17.76 -17.40 4.87
C GLU A 255 16.55 -18.34 4.79
N ALA A 256 16.10 -18.87 5.93
CA ALA A 256 14.89 -19.70 5.98
C ALA A 256 13.63 -18.91 5.58
N GLU A 257 13.60 -17.62 5.91
CA GLU A 257 12.52 -16.75 5.45
C GLU A 257 12.64 -16.40 3.96
N ILE A 258 13.86 -16.29 3.41
CA ILE A 258 14.07 -16.15 1.96
C ILE A 258 13.43 -17.33 1.23
N GLU A 259 13.66 -18.56 1.69
CA GLU A 259 13.04 -19.75 1.08
C GLU A 259 11.52 -19.68 1.10
N THR A 260 10.94 -19.23 2.22
CA THR A 260 9.49 -19.09 2.37
C THR A 260 8.92 -18.02 1.45
N VAL A 261 9.56 -16.84 1.38
CA VAL A 261 9.16 -15.76 0.46
C VAL A 261 9.27 -16.21 -0.99
N MET A 262 10.31 -16.97 -1.35
CA MET A 262 10.46 -17.49 -2.71
C MET A 262 9.42 -18.55 -3.08
N LYS A 263 8.94 -19.37 -2.13
CA LYS A 263 7.78 -20.25 -2.36
C LYS A 263 6.50 -19.45 -2.64
N ILE A 264 6.31 -18.32 -1.95
CA ILE A 264 5.17 -17.41 -2.22
C ILE A 264 5.30 -16.79 -3.62
N VAL A 265 6.49 -16.32 -4.00
CA VAL A 265 6.74 -15.80 -5.36
C VAL A 265 6.50 -16.89 -6.42
N SER A 266 6.94 -18.12 -6.17
CA SER A 266 6.71 -19.26 -7.05
C SER A 266 5.22 -19.52 -7.27
N ALA A 267 4.42 -19.57 -6.19
CA ALA A 267 2.97 -19.72 -6.29
C ALA A 267 2.30 -18.59 -7.08
N GLY A 268 2.82 -17.37 -6.98
CA GLY A 268 2.37 -16.24 -7.81
C GLY A 268 2.66 -16.44 -9.30
N VAL A 269 3.83 -17.00 -9.65
CA VAL A 269 4.15 -17.36 -11.04
C VAL A 269 3.21 -18.45 -11.54
N GLU A 270 2.98 -19.51 -10.76
CA GLU A 270 2.07 -20.60 -11.14
C GLU A 270 0.65 -20.06 -11.38
N PHE A 271 0.15 -19.22 -10.48
CA PHE A 271 -1.17 -18.59 -10.62
C PHE A 271 -1.28 -17.70 -11.87
N MET A 272 -0.31 -16.82 -12.09
CA MET A 272 -0.37 -15.82 -13.16
C MET A 272 -0.10 -16.40 -14.55
N THR A 273 0.59 -17.54 -14.61
CA THR A 273 0.88 -18.25 -15.87
C THR A 273 -0.08 -19.40 -16.13
N GLY A 274 -0.71 -19.96 -15.09
CA GLY A 274 -1.49 -21.20 -15.16
C GLY A 274 -0.61 -22.44 -15.41
N ARG A 275 0.65 -22.42 -14.97
CA ARG A 275 1.66 -23.44 -15.27
C ARG A 275 2.31 -23.96 -13.99
N GLU A 276 2.59 -25.26 -13.95
CA GLU A 276 3.16 -25.96 -12.79
C GLU A 276 4.63 -26.38 -13.01
N ASP A 277 5.23 -26.02 -14.15
CA ASP A 277 6.62 -26.35 -14.50
C ASP A 277 7.66 -25.32 -14.01
N VAL A 278 7.35 -24.61 -12.92
CA VAL A 278 8.25 -23.66 -12.24
C VAL A 278 9.41 -24.42 -11.56
N ARG A 279 10.64 -23.90 -11.68
CA ARG A 279 11.92 -24.54 -11.30
C ARG A 279 12.76 -23.74 -10.31
#